data_AF-A0A8W8MLW4-F1
#
_entry.id   AF-A0A8W8MLW4-F1
#
_cell.length_a   1.000
_cell.length_b   1.000
_cell.length_c   1.000
_cell.angle_alpha   90.00
_cell.angle_beta   90.00
_cell.angle_gamma   90.00
#
_symmetry.space_group_name_H-M   'P 1'
#
loop_
_entity.id
_entity.type
_entity.pdbx_description
1 polymer ?
#
loop_
_entity_poly.entity_id
_entity_poly.type
_entity_poly.pdbx_seq_one_letter_code
_entity_poly.pdbx_strand_id
1 'polypeptide(L)'
;MHARKMRQNYAQAFVLSVLFIVVTGFYFMSHHLNEYTVTITADIRPADLEAGPCPSLKDEVVFQPSGIAPKMPKELEKVVPIWKNTTADKCIGKIKPKSRRKFSTQENDTFYGCVERNKNVNGVRDHSMHRYNRDRSIIYSYFKMLKMKPDVAIIEIGGYLGGLMAKLVETTGTKRYVVLEPVPSFYKRFTKKVEDLSLKSTVTVYSFGLAKTPKELQIAVHAEATSLLRDDIKKGVKTETIKIFNVIDFFLQIGLGCHSLNLLTINCEGCEFDVIEMLTSTSLIDNIDYVQFQPHAIVFTDQQEYNCKYCRLRQLLARTHEVGYEFPHVWETWKRKGLS
;
A
#
# COMPACT_ATOMS: atom_id res chain seq x y z
N MET A 1 51.82 -6.25 40.84
CA MET A 1 50.85 -5.57 41.74
C MET A 1 49.46 -5.98 41.31
N HIS A 2 48.96 -7.10 41.84
CA HIS A 2 48.00 -7.16 42.95
C HIS A 2 46.54 -6.88 42.50
N ALA A 3 45.95 -7.93 41.93
CA ALA A 3 44.53 -8.24 42.10
C ALA A 3 44.31 -8.79 43.53
N ARG A 4 43.38 -8.18 44.27
CA ARG A 4 42.81 -8.57 45.58
C ARG A 4 41.59 -7.65 45.76
N LYS A 5 40.37 -8.10 46.05
CA LYS A 5 39.84 -9.05 47.05
C LYS A 5 38.51 -9.64 46.52
N MET A 6 38.36 -10.97 46.46
CA MET A 6 37.71 -11.89 47.45
C MET A 6 36.18 -11.78 47.49
N ARG A 7 35.42 -12.79 47.02
CA ARG A 7 34.97 -14.05 47.71
C ARG A 7 34.08 -13.70 48.93
N GLN A 8 32.90 -14.25 49.18
CA GLN A 8 32.39 -15.63 49.06
C GLN A 8 30.94 -15.64 49.63
N ASN A 9 30.02 -16.54 49.21
CA ASN A 9 29.16 -17.40 50.07
C ASN A 9 27.75 -17.76 49.55
N TYR A 10 27.53 -19.09 49.47
CA TYR A 10 26.36 -19.95 49.75
C TYR A 10 24.97 -19.61 49.17
N ALA A 11 24.37 -20.42 48.29
CA ALA A 11 23.80 -21.78 48.47
C ALA A 11 22.42 -21.82 49.18
N GLN A 12 21.45 -22.39 48.45
CA GLN A 12 20.29 -23.20 48.89
C GLN A 12 19.15 -22.59 49.75
N ALA A 13 17.94 -22.63 49.18
CA ALA A 13 16.65 -23.08 49.77
C ALA A 13 15.64 -23.15 48.59
N PHE A 14 15.14 -24.27 48.06
CA PHE A 14 14.39 -25.44 48.59
C PHE A 14 12.98 -25.14 49.10
N VAL A 15 12.04 -26.02 48.69
CA VAL A 15 10.68 -26.31 49.18
C VAL A 15 9.53 -25.50 48.53
N LEU A 16 8.79 -26.06 47.56
CA LEU A 16 7.59 -26.93 47.68
C LEU A 16 6.39 -26.28 48.41
N SER A 17 5.28 -26.11 47.68
CA SER A 17 3.95 -26.38 48.25
C SER A 17 3.01 -26.79 47.13
N VAL A 18 2.60 -28.05 47.26
CA VAL A 18 1.60 -28.78 46.52
C VAL A 18 0.35 -28.83 47.40
N LEU A 19 -0.82 -29.08 46.78
CA LEU A 19 -1.88 -30.01 47.23
C LEU A 19 -3.29 -29.40 47.51
N PHE A 20 -4.21 -29.75 46.61
CA PHE A 20 -5.55 -30.36 46.81
C PHE A 20 -6.76 -29.54 47.31
N ILE A 21 -7.93 -29.85 46.71
CA ILE A 21 -9.15 -30.44 47.33
C ILE A 21 -10.09 -30.86 46.16
N VAL A 22 -10.21 -32.15 45.82
CA VAL A 22 -11.16 -33.22 46.27
C VAL A 22 -12.44 -33.32 45.43
N VAL A 23 -12.62 -34.52 44.84
CA VAL A 23 -13.83 -35.07 44.22
C VAL A 23 -14.47 -36.08 45.20
N THR A 24 -15.79 -36.33 45.03
CA THR A 24 -16.73 -37.33 45.66
C THR A 24 -17.67 -36.71 46.71
N GLY A 25 -18.99 -36.95 46.75
CA GLY A 25 -19.96 -37.74 45.95
C GLY A 25 -21.28 -37.93 46.76
N PHE A 26 -22.36 -38.42 46.10
CA PHE A 26 -23.66 -38.98 46.62
C PHE A 26 -24.78 -38.00 47.09
N TYR A 27 -26.10 -38.23 46.94
CA TYR A 27 -27.03 -39.05 46.11
C TYR A 27 -28.51 -38.62 46.45
N PHE A 28 -29.40 -38.54 45.45
CA PHE A 28 -30.88 -38.72 45.42
C PHE A 28 -31.87 -38.08 46.45
N MET A 29 -32.86 -37.30 45.96
CA MET A 29 -34.28 -37.71 45.82
C MET A 29 -35.16 -36.69 45.06
N SER A 30 -36.13 -37.24 44.32
CA SER A 30 -37.13 -36.70 43.40
C SER A 30 -38.15 -35.72 44.00
N HIS A 31 -38.51 -34.63 43.29
CA HIS A 31 -39.84 -34.43 42.66
C HIS A 31 -40.07 -33.00 42.10
N HIS A 32 -40.77 -32.97 40.94
CA HIS A 32 -41.55 -31.87 40.34
C HIS A 32 -40.87 -30.76 39.51
N LEU A 33 -40.75 -31.06 38.21
CA LEU A 33 -41.27 -30.31 37.05
C LEU A 33 -41.35 -28.77 37.14
N ASN A 34 -40.42 -28.12 36.44
CA ASN A 34 -40.73 -27.05 35.48
C ASN A 34 -39.55 -26.89 34.51
N GLU A 35 -39.71 -27.42 33.31
CA GLU A 35 -38.76 -27.27 32.21
C GLU A 35 -38.83 -25.82 31.70
N TYR A 36 -37.80 -25.02 31.99
CA TYR A 36 -37.42 -23.90 31.12
C TYR A 36 -36.16 -24.32 30.37
N THR A 37 -36.36 -25.04 29.27
CA THR A 37 -35.35 -25.23 28.24
C THR A 37 -35.14 -23.88 27.56
N VAL A 38 -34.08 -23.17 27.91
CA VAL A 38 -33.57 -22.07 27.10
C VAL A 38 -32.91 -22.69 25.89
N THR A 39 -33.70 -22.91 24.84
CA THR A 39 -33.18 -23.22 23.52
C THR A 39 -32.50 -21.96 23.00
N ILE A 40 -31.18 -21.87 23.11
CA ILE A 40 -30.41 -20.92 22.28
C ILE A 40 -30.38 -21.52 20.88
N THR A 41 -31.48 -21.36 20.14
CA THR A 41 -31.40 -21.39 18.68
C THR A 41 -30.66 -20.12 18.30
N ALA A 42 -29.37 -20.25 18.04
CA ALA A 42 -28.67 -19.29 17.19
C ALA A 42 -29.37 -19.35 15.83
N ASP A 43 -30.29 -18.43 15.63
CA ASP A 43 -30.98 -18.21 14.37
C ASP A 43 -29.96 -17.62 13.39
N ILE A 44 -29.08 -18.48 12.88
CA ILE A 44 -28.16 -18.16 11.80
C ILE A 44 -29.03 -18.01 10.57
N ARG A 45 -29.33 -16.76 10.22
CA ARG A 45 -30.02 -16.45 8.97
C ARG A 45 -29.14 -16.94 7.82
N PRO A 46 -29.70 -17.52 6.75
CA PRO A 46 -28.93 -17.95 5.57
C PRO A 46 -28.04 -16.86 4.94
N ALA A 47 -28.30 -15.58 5.25
CA ALA A 47 -27.52 -14.43 4.78
C ALA A 47 -26.08 -14.37 5.35
N ASP A 48 -25.78 -15.04 6.47
CA ASP A 48 -24.44 -15.02 7.07
C ASP A 48 -23.48 -16.06 6.44
N LEU A 49 -24.00 -16.94 5.57
CA LEU A 49 -23.21 -17.92 4.80
C LEU A 49 -22.79 -17.42 3.40
N GLU A 50 -23.34 -16.30 2.93
CA GLU A 50 -23.02 -15.75 1.58
C GLU A 50 -21.87 -14.74 1.56
N ALA A 51 -21.45 -14.24 2.72
CA ALA A 51 -20.30 -13.36 2.80
C ALA A 51 -19.02 -14.21 2.76
N GLY A 52 -18.45 -14.41 1.57
CA GLY A 52 -17.13 -15.02 1.42
C GLY A 52 -16.05 -14.33 2.30
N PRO A 53 -14.82 -14.84 2.37
CA PRO A 53 -13.80 -14.47 3.38
C PRO A 53 -13.37 -12.99 3.41
N CYS A 54 -13.92 -12.14 2.53
CA CYS A 54 -13.67 -10.72 2.42
C CYS A 54 -14.97 -9.88 2.49
N PRO A 55 -15.70 -9.91 3.61
CA PRO A 55 -16.98 -9.21 3.77
C PRO A 55 -16.84 -7.68 3.74
N SER A 56 -15.64 -7.15 4.04
CA SER A 56 -15.34 -5.72 4.09
C SER A 56 -15.17 -5.06 2.71
N LEU A 57 -15.05 -5.86 1.63
CA LEU A 57 -14.97 -5.34 0.26
C LEU A 57 -16.37 -4.97 -0.25
N LYS A 58 -17.01 -3.98 0.37
CA LYS A 58 -18.21 -3.37 -0.21
C LYS A 58 -17.80 -2.65 -1.51
N ASP A 59 -18.55 -2.87 -2.58
CA ASP A 59 -18.34 -2.24 -3.89
C ASP A 59 -18.50 -0.71 -3.76
N GLU A 60 -17.44 -0.01 -3.39
CA GLU A 60 -17.47 1.44 -3.26
C GLU A 60 -16.32 2.08 -4.02
N VAL A 61 -16.56 2.37 -5.30
CA VAL A 61 -16.31 3.68 -5.93
C VAL A 61 -16.94 3.64 -7.33
N VAL A 62 -17.96 4.46 -7.57
CA VAL A 62 -18.33 4.81 -8.95
C VAL A 62 -17.50 6.04 -9.31
N PHE A 63 -16.51 5.88 -10.20
CA PHE A 63 -15.84 7.03 -10.79
C PHE A 63 -16.87 7.77 -11.64
N GLN A 64 -17.29 8.94 -11.20
CA GLN A 64 -18.17 9.83 -11.95
C GLN A 64 -17.28 10.87 -12.63
N PRO A 65 -17.22 10.92 -13.97
CA PRO A 65 -16.45 11.93 -14.69
C PRO A 65 -16.85 13.37 -14.31
N SER A 66 -18.10 13.58 -13.89
CA SER A 66 -18.61 14.86 -13.38
C SER A 66 -18.02 15.28 -12.03
N GLY A 67 -17.29 14.40 -11.34
CA GLY A 67 -16.57 14.69 -10.11
C GLY A 67 -15.18 15.30 -10.31
N ILE A 68 -14.70 15.40 -11.56
CA ILE A 68 -13.48 16.15 -11.85
C ILE A 68 -13.85 17.63 -11.76
N ALA A 69 -13.34 18.31 -10.74
CA ALA A 69 -13.61 19.74 -10.59
C ALA A 69 -13.11 20.47 -11.84
N PRO A 70 -13.95 21.30 -12.51
CA PRO A 70 -13.51 22.07 -13.68
C PRO A 70 -12.40 23.07 -13.33
N LYS A 71 -12.19 23.31 -12.02
CA LYS A 71 -11.10 24.11 -11.48
C LYS A 71 -10.37 23.31 -10.40
N MET A 72 -9.11 23.03 -10.66
CA MET A 72 -8.23 22.28 -9.76
C MET A 72 -7.94 23.09 -8.49
N PRO A 73 -7.65 22.44 -7.35
CA PRO A 73 -7.06 23.11 -6.20
C PRO A 73 -5.85 23.94 -6.63
N LYS A 74 -5.68 25.16 -6.08
CA LYS A 74 -4.59 26.08 -6.45
C LYS A 74 -3.20 25.46 -6.36
N GLU A 75 -3.02 24.50 -5.45
CA GLU A 75 -1.79 23.74 -5.30
C GLU A 75 -1.53 22.79 -6.47
N LEU A 76 -2.58 22.18 -7.03
CA LEU A 76 -2.48 21.35 -8.24
C LEU A 76 -2.39 22.20 -9.52
N GLU A 77 -2.82 23.46 -9.52
CA GLU A 77 -2.54 24.39 -10.64
C GLU A 77 -1.02 24.57 -10.88
N LYS A 78 -0.18 24.35 -9.86
CA LYS A 78 1.28 24.38 -9.97
C LYS A 78 1.89 23.08 -10.50
N VAL A 79 1.09 22.01 -10.62
CA VAL A 79 1.54 20.76 -11.24
C VAL A 79 1.65 20.99 -12.74
N VAL A 80 2.87 20.85 -13.23
CA VAL A 80 3.22 21.03 -14.63
C VAL A 80 3.17 19.66 -15.29
N PRO A 81 2.45 19.51 -16.41
CA PRO A 81 2.42 18.27 -17.17
C PRO A 81 3.82 17.76 -17.49
N ILE A 82 4.05 16.46 -17.31
CA ILE A 82 5.35 15.84 -17.61
C ILE A 82 5.69 15.93 -19.11
N TRP A 83 4.66 16.05 -19.96
CA TRP A 83 4.75 16.36 -21.39
C TRP A 83 4.35 17.83 -21.65
N LYS A 84 5.35 18.69 -21.88
CA LYS A 84 5.23 20.17 -21.95
C LYS A 84 4.09 20.75 -22.79
N ASN A 85 3.65 20.06 -23.85
CA ASN A 85 2.60 20.54 -24.77
C ASN A 85 1.19 19.98 -24.44
N THR A 86 1.04 19.35 -23.28
CA THR A 86 -0.19 18.68 -22.84
C THR A 86 -0.84 19.51 -21.75
N THR A 87 -2.16 19.53 -21.70
CA THR A 87 -2.94 20.22 -20.66
C THR A 87 -4.07 19.29 -20.22
N ALA A 88 -4.54 19.43 -18.98
CA ALA A 88 -5.54 18.53 -18.39
C ALA A 88 -6.85 18.45 -19.21
N ASP A 89 -7.29 19.59 -19.76
CA ASP A 89 -8.46 19.72 -20.66
C ASP A 89 -8.33 18.88 -21.94
N LYS A 90 -7.11 18.67 -22.45
CA LYS A 90 -6.88 17.80 -23.61
C LYS A 90 -6.95 16.30 -23.26
N CYS A 91 -6.74 15.94 -22.00
CA CYS A 91 -6.68 14.55 -21.55
C CYS A 91 -8.00 14.06 -20.94
N ILE A 92 -8.77 14.97 -20.31
CA ILE A 92 -10.01 14.62 -19.60
C ILE A 92 -11.03 13.89 -20.49
N GLY A 93 -11.22 14.35 -21.72
CA GLY A 93 -12.16 13.73 -22.68
C GLY A 93 -11.75 12.33 -23.15
N LYS A 94 -10.52 11.89 -22.87
CA LYS A 94 -10.01 10.56 -23.25
C LYS A 94 -10.17 9.53 -22.14
N ILE A 95 -10.49 9.95 -20.92
CA ILE A 95 -10.56 9.06 -19.77
C ILE A 95 -11.97 8.54 -19.60
N LYS A 96 -12.08 7.21 -19.55
CA LYS A 96 -13.36 6.50 -19.44
C LYS A 96 -13.41 5.78 -18.10
N PRO A 97 -14.54 5.83 -17.37
CA PRO A 97 -14.77 4.91 -16.26
C PRO A 97 -14.71 3.48 -16.78
N LYS A 98 -14.10 2.57 -16.01
CA LYS A 98 -14.21 1.13 -16.24
C LYS A 98 -15.42 0.59 -15.49
N SER A 99 -16.41 0.12 -16.24
CA SER A 99 -17.71 -0.32 -15.72
C SER A 99 -17.65 -1.62 -14.90
N ARG A 100 -16.66 -2.47 -15.14
CA ARG A 100 -16.51 -3.74 -14.43
C ARG A 100 -15.76 -3.53 -13.10
N ARG A 101 -16.47 -3.20 -12.02
CA ARG A 101 -15.91 -3.26 -10.64
C ARG A 101 -16.05 -4.67 -10.04
N LYS A 102 -17.20 -5.30 -10.28
CA LYS A 102 -17.49 -6.67 -9.86
C LYS A 102 -16.59 -7.66 -10.59
N PHE A 103 -16.15 -8.66 -9.87
CA PHE A 103 -15.42 -9.78 -10.42
C PHE A 103 -16.40 -10.77 -11.05
N SER A 104 -16.06 -11.27 -12.24
CA SER A 104 -16.71 -12.46 -12.79
C SER A 104 -16.42 -13.68 -11.90
N THR A 105 -17.14 -14.79 -12.10
CA THR A 105 -16.90 -16.03 -11.34
C THR A 105 -15.44 -16.47 -11.37
N GLN A 106 -14.81 -16.50 -12.55
CA GLN A 106 -13.40 -16.89 -12.69
C GLN A 106 -12.44 -15.91 -11.97
N GLU A 107 -12.75 -14.62 -11.98
CA GLU A 107 -11.98 -13.62 -11.26
C GLU A 107 -12.15 -13.76 -9.74
N ASN A 108 -13.35 -14.13 -9.27
CA ASN A 108 -13.60 -14.45 -7.87
C ASN A 108 -12.80 -15.68 -7.43
N ASP A 109 -12.76 -16.75 -8.24
CA ASP A 109 -11.97 -17.94 -7.92
C ASP A 109 -10.48 -17.61 -7.79
N THR A 110 -9.95 -16.80 -8.71
CA THR A 110 -8.56 -16.32 -8.67
C THR A 110 -8.29 -15.45 -7.45
N PHE A 111 -9.22 -14.55 -7.13
CA PHE A 111 -9.17 -13.69 -5.96
C PHE A 111 -9.19 -14.48 -4.65
N TYR A 112 -10.14 -15.40 -4.46
CA TYR A 112 -10.21 -16.23 -3.26
C TYR A 112 -9.04 -17.18 -3.13
N GLY A 113 -8.54 -17.72 -4.25
CA GLY A 113 -7.29 -18.47 -4.27
C GLY A 113 -6.09 -17.63 -3.81
N CYS A 114 -6.04 -16.33 -4.14
CA CYS A 114 -5.03 -15.42 -3.60
C CYS A 114 -5.19 -15.24 -2.08
N VAL A 115 -6.41 -15.00 -1.61
CA VAL A 115 -6.70 -14.79 -0.17
C VAL A 115 -6.26 -16.00 0.65
N GLU A 116 -6.60 -17.22 0.20
CA GLU A 116 -6.24 -18.46 0.89
C GLU A 116 -4.72 -18.68 0.92
N ARG A 117 -4.02 -18.44 -0.20
CA ARG A 117 -2.55 -18.55 -0.25
C ARG A 117 -1.84 -17.56 0.67
N ASN A 118 -2.46 -16.43 0.96
CA ASN A 118 -1.90 -15.36 1.79
C ASN A 118 -2.52 -15.30 3.19
N LYS A 119 -3.22 -16.34 3.66
CA LYS A 119 -3.81 -16.38 5.01
C LYS A 119 -2.78 -16.16 6.13
N ASN A 120 -1.54 -16.61 5.93
CA ASN A 120 -0.41 -16.33 6.81
C ASN A 120 0.49 -15.25 6.19
N VAL A 121 -0.02 -14.02 6.12
CA VAL A 121 0.68 -12.87 5.52
C VAL A 121 2.10 -12.73 6.07
N ASN A 122 2.29 -12.84 7.38
CA ASN A 122 3.61 -12.66 8.01
C ASN A 122 4.60 -13.74 7.55
N GLY A 123 4.20 -15.01 7.55
CA GLY A 123 5.05 -16.10 7.07
C GLY A 123 5.41 -15.97 5.58
N VAL A 124 4.43 -15.59 4.74
CA VAL A 124 4.66 -15.35 3.30
C VAL A 124 5.60 -14.17 3.10
N ARG A 125 5.39 -13.07 3.84
CA ARG A 125 6.23 -11.88 3.79
C ARG A 125 7.66 -12.20 4.22
N ASP A 126 7.87 -12.94 5.30
CA ASP A 126 9.20 -13.25 5.80
C ASP A 126 9.98 -14.10 4.81
N HIS A 127 9.33 -15.08 4.19
CA HIS A 127 9.92 -15.86 3.11
C HIS A 127 10.27 -14.99 1.90
N SER A 128 9.37 -14.10 1.49
CA SER A 128 9.60 -13.15 0.39
C SER A 128 10.70 -12.15 0.69
N MET A 129 10.78 -11.65 1.92
CA MET A 129 11.81 -10.72 2.38
C MET A 129 13.18 -11.37 2.35
N HIS A 130 13.29 -12.63 2.76
CA HIS A 130 14.55 -13.39 2.65
C HIS A 130 15.02 -13.51 1.20
N ARG A 131 14.12 -13.81 0.25
CA ARG A 131 14.45 -13.86 -1.18
C ARG A 131 14.81 -12.47 -1.71
N TYR A 132 14.04 -11.45 -1.36
CA TYR A 132 14.27 -10.06 -1.76
C TYR A 132 15.63 -9.53 -1.27
N ASN A 133 16.04 -9.89 -0.05
CA ASN A 133 17.33 -9.49 0.50
C ASN A 133 18.54 -10.05 -0.27
N ARG A 134 18.36 -11.10 -1.07
CA ARG A 134 19.41 -11.63 -1.94
C ARG A 134 19.57 -10.82 -3.23
N ASP A 135 18.53 -10.11 -3.66
CA ASP A 135 18.57 -9.22 -4.81
C ASP A 135 17.65 -8.00 -4.61
N ARG A 136 18.11 -7.06 -3.79
CA ARG A 136 17.42 -5.78 -3.61
C ARG A 136 17.52 -4.89 -4.85
N SER A 137 18.38 -5.23 -5.81
CA SER A 137 18.55 -4.43 -7.01
C SER A 137 17.34 -4.50 -7.94
N ILE A 138 16.55 -5.59 -7.82
CA ILE A 138 15.43 -5.89 -8.70
C ILE A 138 14.45 -4.72 -8.89
N ILE A 139 14.21 -3.90 -7.86
CA ILE A 139 13.28 -2.75 -7.88
C ILE A 139 13.72 -1.61 -8.81
N TYR A 140 14.96 -1.65 -9.32
CA TYR A 140 15.45 -0.75 -10.35
C TYR A 140 16.06 -1.50 -11.53
N SER A 141 16.78 -2.59 -11.30
CA SER A 141 17.50 -3.35 -12.34
C SER A 141 16.56 -4.06 -13.31
N TYR A 142 15.35 -4.42 -12.88
CA TYR A 142 14.31 -4.95 -13.76
C TYR A 142 14.01 -4.00 -14.93
N PHE A 143 14.08 -2.68 -14.72
CA PHE A 143 13.75 -1.67 -15.73
C PHE A 143 14.90 -1.24 -16.63
N LYS A 144 16.05 -1.93 -16.59
CA LYS A 144 17.23 -1.59 -17.42
C LYS A 144 16.90 -1.48 -18.91
N MET A 145 15.93 -2.25 -19.41
CA MET A 145 15.53 -2.23 -20.82
C MET A 145 14.90 -0.89 -21.23
N LEU A 146 14.33 -0.12 -20.28
CA LEU A 146 13.76 1.19 -20.58
C LEU A 146 14.81 2.16 -21.12
N LYS A 147 16.10 1.95 -20.83
CA LYS A 147 17.20 2.76 -21.39
C LYS A 147 17.24 2.79 -22.92
N MET A 148 16.69 1.77 -23.57
CA MET A 148 16.61 1.70 -25.03
C MET A 148 15.39 2.41 -25.61
N LYS A 149 14.41 2.80 -24.77
CA LYS A 149 13.24 3.54 -25.22
C LYS A 149 13.53 5.04 -25.26
N PRO A 150 13.11 5.76 -26.31
CA PRO A 150 13.12 7.21 -26.25
C PRO A 150 12.13 7.69 -25.19
N ASP A 151 12.40 8.86 -24.60
CA ASP A 151 11.39 9.63 -23.88
C ASP A 151 10.75 8.97 -22.64
N VAL A 152 11.51 8.08 -21.97
CA VAL A 152 11.06 7.37 -20.76
C VAL A 152 10.51 8.33 -19.71
N ALA A 153 9.26 8.12 -19.30
CA ALA A 153 8.60 8.87 -18.24
C ALA A 153 8.40 7.99 -16.99
N ILE A 154 8.78 8.51 -15.82
CA ILE A 154 8.66 7.82 -14.53
C ILE A 154 7.92 8.72 -13.53
N ILE A 155 6.97 8.11 -12.79
CA ILE A 155 6.33 8.72 -11.62
C ILE A 155 6.63 7.85 -10.40
N GLU A 156 7.16 8.44 -9.34
CA GLU A 156 7.39 7.83 -8.03
C GLU A 156 6.46 8.46 -6.98
N ILE A 157 5.68 7.65 -6.28
CA ILE A 157 4.82 8.09 -5.18
C ILE A 157 5.44 7.58 -3.87
N GLY A 158 5.88 8.50 -3.01
CA GLY A 158 6.65 8.22 -1.80
C GLY A 158 8.15 8.25 -2.03
N GLY A 159 8.69 9.43 -2.33
CA GLY A 159 10.10 9.61 -2.68
C GLY A 159 11.10 9.50 -1.52
N TYR A 160 10.67 9.72 -0.28
CA TYR A 160 11.48 9.74 0.94
C TYR A 160 12.78 10.55 0.77
N LEU A 161 13.95 9.90 0.83
CA LEU A 161 15.28 10.51 0.67
C LEU A 161 15.88 10.29 -0.73
N GLY A 162 15.06 9.93 -1.71
CA GLY A 162 15.43 9.79 -3.13
C GLY A 162 16.43 8.68 -3.41
N GLY A 163 16.41 7.61 -2.61
CA GLY A 163 17.26 6.44 -2.83
C GLY A 163 16.94 5.73 -4.15
N LEU A 164 15.64 5.45 -4.37
CA LEU A 164 15.16 4.80 -5.58
C LEU A 164 15.27 5.71 -6.81
N MET A 165 14.88 6.99 -6.70
CA MET A 165 15.05 7.98 -7.78
C MET A 165 16.45 7.95 -8.40
N ALA A 166 17.51 8.03 -7.58
CA ALA A 166 18.87 8.05 -8.11
C ALA A 166 19.19 6.78 -8.92
N LYS A 167 18.72 5.62 -8.45
CA LYS A 167 18.93 4.33 -9.12
C LYS A 167 18.11 4.17 -10.39
N LEU A 168 16.86 4.63 -10.41
CA LEU A 168 16.03 4.59 -11.61
C LEU A 168 16.51 5.57 -12.68
N VAL A 169 16.93 6.78 -12.30
CA VAL A 169 17.54 7.74 -13.24
C VAL A 169 18.81 7.16 -13.86
N GLU A 170 19.69 6.57 -13.06
CA GLU A 170 20.91 5.89 -13.53
C GLU A 170 20.58 4.71 -14.48
N THR A 171 19.66 3.84 -14.06
CA THR A 171 19.35 2.58 -14.74
C THR A 171 18.63 2.81 -16.07
N THR A 172 17.71 3.78 -16.12
CA THR A 172 16.84 4.02 -17.28
C THR A 172 17.31 5.17 -18.16
N GLY A 173 18.19 6.05 -17.66
CA GLY A 173 18.60 7.25 -18.38
C GLY A 173 17.49 8.28 -18.61
N THR A 174 16.33 8.13 -17.93
CA THR A 174 15.18 9.02 -18.10
C THR A 174 15.54 10.50 -17.90
N LYS A 175 14.86 11.36 -18.66
CA LYS A 175 14.90 12.83 -18.52
C LYS A 175 13.58 13.41 -18.01
N ARG A 176 12.62 12.55 -17.65
CA ARG A 176 11.26 12.91 -17.21
C ARG A 176 10.90 12.07 -16.00
N TYR A 177 11.26 12.58 -14.83
CA TYR A 177 11.00 11.93 -13.55
C TYR A 177 10.16 12.85 -12.67
N VAL A 178 9.00 12.38 -12.22
CA VAL A 178 8.16 13.09 -11.26
C VAL A 178 8.11 12.30 -9.98
N VAL A 179 8.23 12.98 -8.84
CA VAL A 179 8.15 12.35 -7.53
C VAL A 179 7.21 13.11 -6.60
N LEU A 180 6.43 12.36 -5.83
CA LEU A 180 5.58 12.87 -4.77
C LEU A 180 6.19 12.49 -3.42
N GLU A 181 6.52 13.49 -2.60
CA GLU A 181 6.96 13.30 -1.22
C GLU A 181 6.14 14.21 -0.31
N PRO A 182 5.13 13.69 0.40
CA PRO A 182 4.20 14.51 1.18
C PRO A 182 4.83 15.18 2.40
N VAL A 183 5.86 14.59 3.00
CA VAL A 183 6.40 15.03 4.29
C VAL A 183 7.37 16.20 4.07
N PRO A 184 7.07 17.41 4.59
CA PRO A 184 7.87 18.61 4.32
C PRO A 184 9.38 18.47 4.56
N SER A 185 9.78 17.80 5.65
CA SER A 185 11.19 17.58 5.97
C SER A 185 11.88 16.61 5.00
N PHE A 186 11.19 15.56 4.54
CA PHE A 186 11.72 14.65 3.54
C PHE A 186 11.74 15.30 2.16
N TYR A 187 10.69 16.03 1.78
CA TYR A 187 10.64 16.83 0.57
C TYR A 187 11.83 17.78 0.48
N LYS A 188 12.14 18.53 1.56
CA LYS A 188 13.30 19.45 1.60
C LYS A 188 14.64 18.71 1.42
N ARG A 189 14.78 17.52 2.00
CA ARG A 189 16.00 16.70 1.84
C ARG A 189 16.09 16.10 0.44
N PHE A 190 14.96 15.70 -0.13
CA PHE A 190 14.87 15.18 -1.48
C PHE A 190 15.27 16.25 -2.51
N THR A 191 14.70 17.46 -2.42
CA THR A 191 15.03 18.56 -3.35
C THR A 191 16.50 18.95 -3.26
N LYS A 192 17.07 18.99 -2.06
CA LYS A 192 18.52 19.14 -1.88
C LYS A 192 19.32 18.03 -2.56
N LYS A 193 18.87 16.78 -2.48
CA LYS A 193 19.54 15.67 -3.19
C LYS A 193 19.47 15.83 -4.71
N VAL A 194 18.33 16.26 -5.25
CA VAL A 194 18.17 16.58 -6.68
C VAL A 194 19.14 17.68 -7.10
N GLU A 195 19.33 18.69 -6.25
CA GLU A 195 20.33 19.74 -6.41
C GLU A 195 21.77 19.20 -6.45
N ASP A 196 22.15 18.46 -5.41
CA ASP A 196 23.50 17.93 -5.24
C ASP A 196 23.88 16.97 -6.40
N LEU A 197 22.89 16.28 -6.99
CA LEU A 197 23.07 15.41 -8.16
C LEU A 197 22.90 16.12 -9.52
N SER A 198 22.68 17.43 -9.54
CA SER A 198 22.44 18.21 -10.77
C SER A 198 21.27 17.70 -11.63
N LEU A 199 20.21 17.20 -10.97
CA LEU A 199 19.05 16.58 -11.63
C LEU A 199 17.84 17.51 -11.81
N LYS A 200 17.97 18.82 -11.57
CA LYS A 200 16.86 19.79 -11.67
C LYS A 200 16.12 19.80 -13.01
N SER A 201 16.82 19.48 -14.11
CA SER A 201 16.22 19.40 -15.45
C SER A 201 15.57 18.05 -15.75
N THR A 202 15.76 17.06 -14.88
CA THR A 202 15.30 15.66 -15.03
C THR A 202 14.18 15.33 -14.04
N VAL A 203 14.29 15.81 -12.80
CA VAL A 203 13.43 15.42 -11.68
C VAL A 203 12.59 16.62 -11.21
N THR A 204 11.27 16.43 -11.20
CA THR A 204 10.29 17.37 -10.63
C THR A 204 9.71 16.77 -9.35
N VAL A 205 9.74 17.53 -8.26
CA VAL A 205 9.33 17.07 -6.92
C VAL A 205 8.09 17.84 -6.48
N TYR A 206 7.07 17.15 -5.95
CA TYR A 206 5.89 17.76 -5.36
C TYR A 206 5.72 17.35 -3.89
N SER A 207 5.25 18.30 -3.07
CA SER A 207 5.10 18.15 -1.61
C SER A 207 3.68 17.81 -1.20
N PHE A 208 3.12 16.74 -1.74
CA PHE A 208 1.78 16.24 -1.37
C PHE A 208 1.67 14.73 -1.59
N GLY A 209 0.67 14.11 -0.96
CA GLY A 209 0.32 12.70 -1.13
C GLY A 209 -0.98 12.55 -1.93
N LEU A 210 -1.36 11.30 -2.20
CA LEU A 210 -2.57 10.97 -2.95
C LEU A 210 -3.47 10.05 -2.13
N ALA A 211 -4.78 10.20 -2.29
CA ALA A 211 -5.78 9.28 -1.74
C ALA A 211 -7.08 9.34 -2.57
N LYS A 212 -8.05 8.50 -2.20
CA LYS A 212 -9.40 8.54 -2.78
C LYS A 212 -10.09 9.90 -2.53
N THR A 213 -9.95 10.46 -1.33
CA THR A 213 -10.54 11.74 -0.94
C THR A 213 -9.45 12.74 -0.53
N PRO A 214 -9.53 14.01 -0.99
CA PRO A 214 -8.62 15.06 -0.54
C PRO A 214 -8.77 15.30 0.97
N LYS A 215 -7.65 15.53 1.65
CA LYS A 215 -7.61 15.84 3.08
C LYS A 215 -6.27 16.45 3.48
N GLU A 216 -6.23 17.06 4.66
CA GLU A 216 -4.98 17.36 5.35
C GLU A 216 -4.82 16.39 6.51
N LEU A 217 -3.60 15.93 6.75
CA LEU A 217 -3.27 15.02 7.84
C LEU A 217 -2.07 15.56 8.63
N GLN A 218 -2.08 15.35 9.94
CA GLN A 218 -0.86 15.46 10.74
C GLN A 218 -0.22 14.09 10.87
N ILE A 219 1.09 14.01 10.62
CA ILE A 219 1.86 12.78 10.71
C ILE A 219 2.98 12.93 11.72
N ALA A 220 3.24 11.87 12.48
CA ALA A 220 4.43 11.76 13.32
C ALA A 220 5.63 11.45 12.43
N VAL A 221 6.72 12.21 12.59
CA VAL A 221 7.94 11.99 11.82
C VAL A 221 8.87 11.08 12.62
N HIS A 222 9.02 9.83 12.21
CA HIS A 222 10.08 8.93 12.70
C HIS A 222 11.12 8.69 11.60
N ALA A 223 12.37 8.42 12.01
CA ALA A 223 13.52 8.37 11.11
C ALA A 223 13.38 7.31 10.00
N GLU A 224 12.65 6.22 10.24
CA GLU A 224 12.54 5.08 9.30
C GLU A 224 11.09 4.72 8.91
N ALA A 225 10.09 5.43 9.42
CA ALA A 225 8.69 5.24 9.04
C ALA A 225 7.89 6.51 9.34
N THR A 226 7.15 7.02 8.36
CA THR A 226 6.03 7.92 8.66
C THR A 226 4.84 7.06 8.98
N SER A 227 4.58 6.85 10.27
CA SER A 227 3.37 6.20 10.72
C SER A 227 2.17 7.11 10.40
N LEU A 228 1.43 6.79 9.35
CA LEU A 228 0.06 7.27 9.20
C LEU A 228 -0.72 6.65 10.35
N LEU A 229 -1.25 7.50 11.24
CA LEU A 229 -2.15 7.14 12.34
C LEU A 229 -1.49 6.49 13.56
N ARG A 230 -1.28 7.32 14.59
CA ARG A 230 -1.75 6.97 15.93
C ARG A 230 -2.52 8.18 16.45
N ASP A 231 -3.77 7.96 16.86
CA ASP A 231 -4.55 8.95 17.61
C ASP A 231 -3.87 9.31 18.95
N ASP A 232 -2.84 8.55 19.32
CA ASP A 232 -1.95 8.77 20.44
C ASP A 232 -0.62 9.40 19.99
N ILE A 233 -0.65 10.59 19.37
CA ILE A 233 0.58 11.39 19.24
C ILE A 233 1.03 11.72 20.66
N LYS A 234 1.97 10.93 21.19
CA LYS A 234 2.55 11.13 22.51
C LYS A 234 3.09 12.56 22.60
N LYS A 235 2.86 13.24 23.72
CA LYS A 235 3.44 14.56 24.00
C LYS A 235 4.95 14.53 23.71
N GLY A 236 5.41 15.43 22.85
CA GLY A 236 6.83 15.56 22.48
C GLY A 236 7.24 14.93 21.13
N VAL A 237 6.34 14.26 20.41
CA VAL A 237 6.63 13.78 19.04
C VAL A 237 6.48 14.94 18.06
N LYS A 238 7.52 15.18 17.25
CA LYS A 238 7.46 16.17 16.17
C LYS A 238 6.49 15.67 15.10
N THR A 239 5.47 16.48 14.80
CA THR A 239 4.53 16.24 13.73
C THR A 239 4.76 17.19 12.57
N GLU A 240 4.34 16.76 11.37
CA GLU A 240 4.28 17.60 10.19
C GLU A 240 2.92 17.46 9.52
N THR A 241 2.39 18.56 8.95
CA THR A 241 1.14 18.54 8.21
C THR A 241 1.42 18.20 6.74
N ILE A 242 0.67 17.25 6.20
CA ILE A 242 0.72 16.85 4.81
C ILE A 242 -0.61 17.14 4.11
N LYS A 243 -0.52 17.52 2.84
CA LYS A 243 -1.66 17.69 1.95
C LYS A 243 -1.85 16.42 1.13
N ILE A 244 -3.09 15.97 1.02
CA ILE A 244 -3.48 14.80 0.23
C ILE A 244 -4.48 15.26 -0.84
N PHE A 245 -4.20 14.91 -2.09
CA PHE A 245 -5.06 15.20 -3.24
C PHE A 245 -5.69 13.93 -3.82
N ASN A 246 -6.71 14.11 -4.65
CA ASN A 246 -7.33 12.99 -5.34
C ASN A 246 -6.38 12.39 -6.39
N VAL A 247 -6.32 11.06 -6.45
CA VAL A 247 -5.48 10.30 -7.39
C VAL A 247 -5.74 10.70 -8.85
N ILE A 248 -7.01 10.73 -9.27
CA ILE A 248 -7.37 10.93 -10.68
C ILE A 248 -7.07 12.37 -11.10
N ASP A 249 -7.40 13.34 -10.24
CA ASP A 249 -7.09 14.75 -10.48
C ASP A 249 -5.59 14.97 -10.72
N PHE A 250 -4.71 14.38 -9.90
CA PHE A 250 -3.27 14.46 -10.10
C PHE A 250 -2.83 13.86 -11.45
N PHE A 251 -3.28 12.65 -11.77
CA PHE A 251 -2.85 11.98 -13.00
C PHE A 251 -3.40 12.65 -14.27
N LEU A 252 -4.59 13.26 -14.19
CA LEU A 252 -5.11 14.16 -15.22
C LEU A 252 -4.19 15.36 -15.42
N GLN A 253 -3.84 16.04 -14.33
CA GLN A 253 -3.02 17.24 -14.36
C GLN A 253 -1.61 16.98 -14.87
N ILE A 254 -1.02 15.84 -14.52
CA ILE A 254 0.32 15.48 -15.00
C ILE A 254 0.30 15.08 -16.49
N GLY A 255 -0.87 14.90 -17.09
CA GLY A 255 -1.07 14.60 -18.52
C GLY A 255 -1.22 13.12 -18.85
N LEU A 256 -1.42 12.26 -17.84
CA LEU A 256 -1.71 10.84 -18.08
C LEU A 256 -3.08 10.70 -18.74
N GLY A 257 -3.19 9.79 -19.71
CA GLY A 257 -4.38 9.62 -20.56
C GLY A 257 -4.25 10.26 -21.94
N CYS A 258 -3.34 11.22 -22.11
CA CYS A 258 -2.87 11.65 -23.43
C CYS A 258 -1.64 10.90 -23.91
N HIS A 259 -0.84 10.40 -22.97
CA HIS A 259 0.45 9.75 -23.21
C HIS A 259 0.56 8.50 -22.35
N SER A 260 1.50 7.63 -22.70
CA SER A 260 1.85 6.46 -21.89
C SER A 260 2.97 6.78 -20.90
N LEU A 261 2.80 6.34 -19.66
CA LEU A 261 3.80 6.36 -18.60
C LEU A 261 4.57 5.04 -18.62
N ASN A 262 5.90 5.10 -18.60
CA ASN A 262 6.67 3.85 -18.63
C ASN A 262 6.73 3.19 -17.26
N LEU A 263 6.92 3.95 -16.18
CA LEU A 263 6.96 3.37 -14.84
C LEU A 263 6.20 4.24 -13.85
N LEU A 264 5.24 3.62 -13.17
CA LEU A 264 4.68 4.10 -11.91
C LEU A 264 5.24 3.25 -10.78
N THR A 265 5.96 3.84 -9.84
CA THR A 265 6.43 3.16 -8.62
C THR A 265 5.77 3.78 -7.39
N ILE A 266 5.27 2.92 -6.49
CA ILE A 266 4.44 3.34 -5.35
C ILE A 266 4.98 2.72 -4.06
N ASN A 267 5.44 3.58 -3.16
CA ASN A 267 5.93 3.22 -1.84
C ASN A 267 5.59 4.34 -0.84
N CYS A 268 4.32 4.43 -0.46
CA CYS A 268 3.76 5.61 0.20
C CYS A 268 3.00 5.28 1.49
N GLU A 269 3.39 4.21 2.17
CA GLU A 269 2.90 3.86 3.50
C GLU A 269 1.36 3.79 3.57
N GLY A 270 0.73 3.10 2.62
CA GLY A 270 -0.72 2.84 2.61
C GLY A 270 -1.49 3.50 1.46
N CYS A 271 -0.92 4.54 0.81
CA CYS A 271 -1.62 5.19 -0.31
C CYS A 271 -1.71 4.29 -1.56
N GLU A 272 -0.91 3.22 -1.64
CA GLU A 272 -0.89 2.28 -2.78
C GLU A 272 -2.25 1.63 -3.05
N PHE A 273 -3.03 1.38 -2.00
CA PHE A 273 -4.36 0.80 -2.12
C PHE A 273 -5.31 1.76 -2.84
N ASP A 274 -5.34 3.03 -2.42
CA ASP A 274 -6.15 4.06 -3.05
C ASP A 274 -5.68 4.35 -4.48
N VAL A 275 -4.37 4.49 -4.70
CA VAL A 275 -3.81 4.81 -6.02
C VAL A 275 -4.16 3.72 -7.03
N ILE A 276 -3.90 2.45 -6.71
CA ILE A 276 -4.15 1.34 -7.63
C ILE A 276 -5.66 1.13 -7.82
N GLU A 277 -6.47 1.19 -6.76
CA GLU A 277 -7.93 1.02 -6.87
C GLU A 277 -8.59 2.14 -7.68
N MET A 278 -8.11 3.38 -7.57
CA MET A 278 -8.60 4.50 -8.37
C MET A 278 -8.14 4.40 -9.83
N LEU A 279 -6.86 4.14 -10.09
CA LEU A 279 -6.34 4.02 -11.47
C LEU A 279 -7.02 2.88 -12.23
N THR A 280 -7.16 1.70 -11.63
CA THR A 280 -7.80 0.52 -12.23
C THR A 280 -9.30 0.72 -12.50
N SER A 281 -9.90 1.74 -11.89
CA SER A 281 -11.29 2.10 -12.14
C SER A 281 -11.52 3.01 -13.35
N THR A 282 -10.45 3.42 -14.02
CA THR A 282 -10.49 4.29 -15.20
C THR A 282 -9.62 3.72 -16.31
N SER A 283 -9.69 4.28 -17.51
CA SER A 283 -8.76 3.94 -18.61
C SER A 283 -7.34 4.50 -18.42
N LEU A 284 -7.05 5.22 -17.32
CA LEU A 284 -5.70 5.70 -17.03
C LEU A 284 -4.72 4.53 -16.85
N ILE A 285 -5.15 3.45 -16.20
CA ILE A 285 -4.31 2.27 -15.97
C ILE A 285 -3.77 1.66 -17.28
N ASP A 286 -4.53 1.77 -18.37
CA ASP A 286 -4.14 1.24 -19.68
C ASP A 286 -2.96 1.99 -20.31
N ASN A 287 -2.66 3.18 -19.81
CA ASN A 287 -1.55 4.02 -20.25
C ASN A 287 -0.29 3.84 -19.39
N ILE A 288 -0.25 2.89 -18.46
CA ILE A 288 0.90 2.66 -17.60
C ILE A 288 1.55 1.33 -17.98
N ASP A 289 2.79 1.38 -18.47
CA ASP A 289 3.51 0.18 -18.91
C ASP A 289 3.88 -0.72 -17.74
N TYR A 290 4.42 -0.15 -16.66
CA TYR A 290 4.81 -0.88 -15.46
C TYR A 290 4.25 -0.21 -14.22
N VAL A 291 3.56 -1.00 -13.38
CA VAL A 291 3.10 -0.60 -12.04
C VAL A 291 3.90 -1.40 -11.02
N GLN A 292 4.81 -0.73 -10.32
CA GLN A 292 5.58 -1.29 -9.23
C GLN A 292 5.03 -0.77 -7.89
N PHE A 293 4.82 -1.63 -6.90
CA PHE A 293 4.38 -1.20 -5.58
C PHE A 293 4.90 -2.06 -4.43
N GLN A 294 5.02 -1.44 -3.26
CA GLN A 294 5.26 -2.09 -1.97
C GLN A 294 3.97 -2.00 -1.13
N PRO A 295 3.31 -3.13 -0.80
CA PRO A 295 2.10 -3.12 0.02
C PRO A 295 2.42 -3.07 1.52
N HIS A 296 1.95 -2.02 2.21
CA HIS A 296 2.19 -1.79 3.63
C HIS A 296 1.03 -2.33 4.47
N ALA A 297 1.24 -3.49 5.11
CA ALA A 297 0.24 -4.06 6.02
C ALA A 297 0.03 -3.23 7.30
N ILE A 298 1.01 -2.40 7.67
CA ILE A 298 1.02 -1.65 8.94
C ILE A 298 -0.11 -0.63 9.08
N VAL A 299 -0.73 -0.22 7.97
CA VAL A 299 -1.87 0.71 7.98
C VAL A 299 -3.21 0.03 8.27
N PHE A 300 -3.21 -1.29 8.43
CA PHE A 300 -4.40 -2.08 8.76
C PHE A 300 -4.29 -2.62 10.18
N THR A 301 -5.38 -2.55 10.92
CA THR A 301 -5.52 -3.19 12.23
C THR A 301 -5.95 -4.65 12.09
N ASP A 302 -6.69 -4.98 11.03
CA ASP A 302 -7.11 -6.33 10.67
C ASP A 302 -6.28 -6.89 9.51
N GLN A 303 -5.57 -8.00 9.79
CA GLN A 303 -4.75 -8.69 8.79
C GLN A 303 -5.58 -9.31 7.66
N GLN A 304 -6.82 -9.73 7.95
CA GLN A 304 -7.72 -10.27 6.94
C GLN A 304 -8.18 -9.16 5.99
N GLU A 305 -8.51 -7.98 6.52
CA GLU A 305 -8.84 -6.81 5.69
C GLU A 305 -7.68 -6.45 4.74
N TYR A 306 -6.44 -6.39 5.27
CA TYR A 306 -5.26 -6.19 4.45
C TYR A 306 -5.13 -7.26 3.35
N ASN A 307 -5.25 -8.54 3.71
CA ASN A 307 -5.11 -9.65 2.76
C ASN A 307 -6.15 -9.53 1.63
N CYS A 308 -7.40 -9.25 1.99
CA CYS A 308 -8.48 -9.01 1.03
C CYS A 308 -8.20 -7.81 0.11
N LYS A 309 -7.74 -6.67 0.66
CA LYS A 309 -7.39 -5.49 -0.13
C LYS A 309 -6.21 -5.76 -1.06
N TYR A 310 -5.15 -6.39 -0.57
CA TYR A 310 -3.99 -6.78 -1.35
C TYR A 310 -4.36 -7.70 -2.52
N CYS A 311 -5.10 -8.78 -2.27
CA CYS A 311 -5.54 -9.69 -3.33
C CYS A 311 -6.51 -9.03 -4.31
N ARG A 312 -7.34 -8.08 -3.86
CA ARG A 312 -8.21 -7.30 -4.74
C ARG A 312 -7.40 -6.45 -5.72
N LEU A 313 -6.36 -5.75 -5.25
CA LEU A 313 -5.50 -4.96 -6.14
C LEU A 313 -4.85 -5.83 -7.22
N ARG A 314 -4.32 -6.99 -6.82
CA ARG A 314 -3.73 -7.96 -7.75
C ARG A 314 -4.74 -8.42 -8.80
N GLN A 315 -5.97 -8.73 -8.39
CA GLN A 315 -7.03 -9.14 -9.32
C GLN A 315 -7.44 -8.00 -10.27
N LEU A 316 -7.49 -6.75 -9.80
CA LEU A 316 -7.78 -5.58 -10.63
C LEU A 316 -6.66 -5.32 -11.65
N LEU A 317 -5.39 -5.40 -11.23
CA LEU A 317 -4.23 -5.27 -12.11
C LEU A 317 -4.17 -6.39 -13.14
N ALA A 318 -4.52 -7.62 -12.78
CA ALA A 318 -4.52 -8.79 -13.67
C ALA A 318 -5.40 -8.64 -14.92
N ARG A 319 -6.32 -7.67 -14.94
CA ARG A 319 -7.15 -7.36 -16.12
C ARG A 319 -6.34 -6.73 -17.26
N THR A 320 -5.34 -5.92 -16.92
CA THR A 320 -4.58 -5.10 -17.87
C THR A 320 -3.08 -5.43 -17.87
N HIS A 321 -2.60 -6.03 -16.78
CA HIS A 321 -1.21 -6.31 -16.52
C HIS A 321 -1.00 -7.79 -16.15
N GLU A 322 0.23 -8.24 -16.25
CA GLU A 322 0.73 -9.53 -15.79
C GLU A 322 1.88 -9.30 -14.81
N VAL A 323 2.15 -10.27 -13.94
CA VAL A 323 3.27 -10.16 -12.97
C VAL A 323 4.58 -10.15 -13.73
N GLY A 324 5.37 -9.10 -13.56
CA GLY A 324 6.75 -9.02 -14.04
C GLY A 324 7.74 -9.68 -13.07
N TYR A 325 7.63 -9.32 -11.79
CA TYR A 325 8.26 -10.06 -10.69
C TYR A 325 7.43 -9.87 -9.41
N GLU A 326 7.55 -10.81 -8.47
CA GLU A 326 6.91 -10.68 -7.17
C GLU A 326 7.73 -11.22 -5.99
N PHE A 327 7.74 -10.43 -4.94
CA PHE A 327 8.06 -10.80 -3.57
C PHE A 327 6.82 -10.44 -2.75
N PRO A 328 5.83 -11.35 -2.64
CA PRO A 328 4.55 -11.07 -1.98
C PRO A 328 4.72 -10.39 -0.62
N HIS A 329 3.91 -9.35 -0.39
CA HIS A 329 3.95 -8.47 0.79
C HIS A 329 5.25 -7.67 0.99
N VAL A 330 6.13 -7.62 -0.02
CA VAL A 330 7.41 -6.89 0.02
C VAL A 330 7.55 -5.95 -1.18
N TRP A 331 7.59 -6.47 -2.40
CA TRP A 331 7.66 -5.67 -3.63
C TRP A 331 7.12 -6.47 -4.81
N GLU A 332 6.32 -5.83 -5.65
CA GLU A 332 5.80 -6.43 -6.88
C GLU A 332 5.87 -5.44 -8.03
N THR A 333 6.07 -5.97 -9.24
CA THR A 333 5.90 -5.23 -10.49
C THR A 333 4.92 -5.94 -11.39
N TRP A 334 3.99 -5.18 -11.94
CA TRP A 334 2.99 -5.59 -12.90
C TRP A 334 3.27 -4.92 -14.25
N LYS A 335 3.52 -5.72 -15.28
CA LYS A 335 3.81 -5.30 -16.66
C LYS A 335 2.52 -5.30 -17.48
N ARG A 336 2.24 -4.25 -18.24
CA ARG A 336 1.06 -4.18 -19.11
C ARG A 336 1.11 -5.29 -20.16
N LYS A 337 0.00 -6.01 -20.31
CA LYS A 337 -0.10 -7.12 -21.29
C LYS A 337 0.11 -6.58 -22.70
N GLY A 338 0.77 -7.37 -23.53
CA GLY A 338 1.05 -6.99 -24.92
C GLY A 338 2.20 -5.99 -25.09
N LEU A 339 2.92 -5.61 -24.03
CA LEU A 339 4.18 -4.90 -24.16
C LEU A 339 5.27 -5.83 -24.70
N SER A 340 5.70 -5.57 -25.94
CA SER A 340 6.87 -6.16 -26.57
C SER A 340 8.16 -5.80 -25.85
#